data_AF-A0A093CW31-F1
#
_entry.id   AF-A0A093CW31-F1
#
_cell.length_a   1.000
_cell.length_b   1.000
_cell.length_c   1.000
_cell.angle_alpha   90.00
_cell.angle_beta   90.00
_cell.angle_gamma   90.00
#
_symmetry.space_group_name_H-M   'P 1'
#
loop_
_entity.id
_entity.type
_entity.pdbx_description
1 polymer ?
#
loop_
_entity_poly.entity_id
_entity_poly.type
_entity_poly.pdbx_seq_one_letter_code
_entity_poly.pdbx_strand_id
1 'polypeptide(L)'
;QNVKRESGRKVQTGNITAAKTIADIIRTCLGPRAMMKMLLDPMGGIVMTNDGNAILREIQVQHPAAKSMIEISRTQDEEVGDGTTSVIILAGEMLSVAEHFLEQQMHPTVIIGAYRKALDDMISILKKIGTPVDVNNKEMMLKIIKSAINTKAISRWSDLACSIALDAVRTVEFEENGRKEIDIKKYAKVEKIPGGFSEDSCVLRGIMVNKDVTHPRMRRLIKNPRIVLLDCSLEYKKGES
;
A
#
# COMPACT_ATOMS: atom_id res chain seq x y z
N GLN A 1 0.98 39.48 8.99
CA GLN A 1 -0.45 39.39 9.37
C GLN A 1 -0.95 37.94 9.54
N ASN A 2 -0.09 36.93 9.75
CA ASN A 2 -0.50 35.51 9.81
C ASN A 2 -0.32 34.87 11.19
N VAL A 3 -0.92 35.43 12.25
CA VAL A 3 -1.00 34.73 13.55
C VAL A 3 -2.46 34.66 13.95
N LYS A 4 -3.17 33.67 13.41
CA LYS A 4 -4.54 33.33 13.81
C LYS A 4 -4.47 32.14 14.75
N ARG A 5 -4.75 32.37 16.04
CA ARG A 5 -4.81 31.31 17.05
C ARG A 5 -6.24 30.83 17.17
N GLU A 6 -6.49 29.58 16.78
CA GLU A 6 -7.75 28.89 17.06
C GLU A 6 -7.55 28.01 18.30
N SER A 7 -8.54 27.95 19.19
CA SER A 7 -8.38 27.25 20.47
C SER A 7 -9.65 26.54 20.92
N GLY A 8 -9.45 25.53 21.76
CA GLY A 8 -10.52 24.83 22.46
C GLY A 8 -11.29 23.83 21.59
N ARG A 9 -12.54 23.59 22.00
CA ARG A 9 -13.43 22.56 21.46
C ARG A 9 -13.73 22.72 19.98
N LYS A 10 -13.83 23.96 19.49
CA LYS A 10 -14.11 24.25 18.07
C LYS A 10 -13.07 23.62 17.14
N VAL A 11 -11.79 23.63 17.55
CA VAL A 11 -10.71 22.98 16.79
C VAL A 11 -10.83 21.46 16.85
N GLN A 12 -11.20 20.90 18.01
CA GLN A 12 -11.39 19.46 18.17
C GLN A 12 -12.53 18.94 17.29
N THR A 13 -13.69 19.60 17.32
CA THR A 13 -14.82 19.28 16.44
C THR A 13 -14.46 19.47 14.97
N GLY A 14 -13.72 20.53 14.62
CA GLY A 14 -13.21 20.74 13.25
C GLY A 14 -12.29 19.60 12.78
N ASN A 15 -11.38 19.14 13.64
CA ASN A 15 -10.52 17.99 13.38
C ASN A 15 -11.32 16.71 13.13
N ILE A 16 -12.32 16.43 13.98
CA ILE A 16 -13.18 15.25 13.86
C ILE A 16 -13.99 15.33 12.56
N THR A 17 -14.58 16.48 12.26
CA THR A 17 -15.37 16.69 11.04
C THR A 17 -14.51 16.48 9.80
N ALA A 18 -13.29 17.01 9.78
CA ALA A 18 -12.36 16.83 8.67
C ALA A 18 -11.91 15.37 8.49
N ALA A 19 -11.68 14.63 9.59
CA ALA A 19 -11.35 13.21 9.50
C ALA A 19 -12.54 12.38 9.01
N LYS A 20 -13.74 12.70 9.50
CA LYS A 20 -15.00 12.06 9.11
C LYS A 20 -15.30 12.27 7.62
N THR A 21 -15.17 13.49 7.10
CA THR A 21 -15.42 13.74 5.67
C THR A 21 -14.49 12.94 4.78
N ILE A 22 -13.23 12.76 5.16
CA ILE A 22 -12.27 11.90 4.44
C ILE A 22 -12.70 10.43 4.49
N ALA A 23 -13.10 9.92 5.66
CA ALA A 23 -13.61 8.56 5.79
C ALA A 23 -14.88 8.34 4.95
N ASP A 24 -15.79 9.31 4.93
CA ASP A 24 -17.06 9.28 4.20
C ASP A 24 -16.85 9.21 2.69
N ILE A 25 -15.83 9.92 2.18
CA ILE A 25 -15.43 9.82 0.77
C ILE A 25 -15.13 8.36 0.47
N ILE A 26 -14.18 7.73 1.14
CA ILE A 26 -13.72 6.39 0.73
C ILE A 26 -14.60 5.23 1.23
N ARG A 27 -15.60 5.49 2.09
CA ARG A 27 -16.45 4.46 2.70
C ARG A 27 -17.11 3.53 1.69
N THR A 28 -17.54 4.08 0.55
CA THR A 28 -18.20 3.32 -0.53
C THR A 28 -17.23 2.47 -1.36
N CYS A 29 -15.93 2.58 -1.12
CA CYS A 29 -14.88 1.79 -1.77
C CYS A 29 -14.47 0.56 -0.95
N LEU A 30 -15.09 0.31 0.20
CA LEU A 30 -14.78 -0.84 1.05
C LEU A 30 -15.60 -2.08 0.66
N GLY A 31 -14.94 -3.24 0.58
CA GLY A 31 -15.57 -4.55 0.44
C GLY A 31 -15.76 -5.03 -1.01
N PRO A 32 -16.39 -6.20 -1.21
CA PRO A 32 -16.52 -6.84 -2.54
C PRO A 32 -17.49 -6.12 -3.49
N ARG A 33 -18.33 -5.22 -2.97
CA ARG A 33 -19.22 -4.34 -3.75
C ARG A 33 -18.71 -2.89 -3.75
N ALA A 34 -17.39 -2.73 -3.68
CA ALA A 34 -16.75 -1.42 -3.73
C ALA A 34 -17.08 -0.70 -5.03
N MET A 35 -17.46 0.58 -4.91
CA MET A 35 -17.63 1.47 -6.05
C MET A 35 -16.28 2.06 -6.44
N MET A 36 -16.02 2.13 -7.75
CA MET A 36 -14.85 2.83 -8.27
C MET A 36 -15.06 4.34 -8.19
N LYS A 37 -14.01 5.07 -7.85
CA LYS A 37 -13.98 6.53 -7.92
C LYS A 37 -13.19 6.97 -9.13
N MET A 38 -13.80 7.87 -9.89
CA MET A 38 -13.12 8.60 -10.96
C MET A 38 -12.55 9.88 -10.36
N LEU A 39 -11.25 10.06 -10.54
CA LEU A 39 -10.47 11.23 -10.13
C LEU A 39 -9.98 11.92 -11.39
N LEU A 40 -10.02 13.25 -11.36
CA LEU A 40 -9.50 14.09 -12.42
C LEU A 40 -8.24 14.78 -11.90
N ASP A 41 -7.10 14.45 -12.50
CA ASP A 41 -5.85 15.12 -12.20
C ASP A 41 -5.89 16.57 -12.67
N PRO A 42 -5.14 17.49 -12.03
CA PRO A 42 -5.00 18.87 -12.49
C PRO A 42 -4.48 18.99 -13.93
N MET A 43 -3.77 17.96 -14.42
CA MET A 43 -3.25 17.89 -15.79
C MET A 43 -4.25 17.28 -16.80
N GLY A 44 -5.47 16.96 -16.37
CA GLY A 44 -6.52 16.38 -17.22
C GLY A 44 -6.45 14.86 -17.38
N GLY A 45 -5.56 14.17 -16.65
CA GLY A 45 -5.55 12.72 -16.57
C GLY A 45 -6.78 12.20 -15.81
N ILE A 46 -7.38 11.10 -16.29
CA ILE A 46 -8.51 10.45 -15.61
C ILE A 46 -7.99 9.17 -14.95
N VAL A 47 -8.07 9.10 -13.63
CA VAL A 47 -7.71 7.92 -12.85
C VAL A 47 -8.98 7.31 -12.26
N MET A 48 -9.24 6.04 -12.54
CA MET A 48 -10.36 5.30 -11.96
C MET A 48 -9.83 4.20 -11.04
N THR A 49 -10.16 4.26 -9.75
CA THR A 49 -9.67 3.29 -8.77
C THR A 49 -10.64 3.11 -7.60
N ASN A 50 -10.60 1.95 -6.96
CA ASN A 50 -11.26 1.67 -5.69
C ASN A 50 -10.27 1.61 -4.51
N ASP A 51 -8.97 1.83 -4.74
CA ASP A 51 -7.96 1.83 -3.70
C ASP A 51 -7.97 3.16 -2.94
N GLY A 52 -8.29 3.10 -1.64
CA GLY A 52 -8.40 4.28 -0.78
C GLY A 52 -7.13 5.09 -0.72
N ASN A 53 -5.95 4.47 -0.70
CA ASN A 53 -4.67 5.20 -0.66
C ASN A 53 -4.40 5.94 -1.98
N ALA A 54 -4.66 5.30 -3.13
CA ALA A 54 -4.55 5.96 -4.43
C ALA A 54 -5.52 7.14 -4.55
N ILE A 55 -6.76 6.99 -4.07
CA ILE A 55 -7.76 8.07 -4.04
C ILE A 55 -7.29 9.25 -3.19
N LEU A 56 -6.79 8.97 -1.99
CA LEU A 56 -6.39 9.99 -1.03
C LEU A 56 -5.12 10.74 -1.42
N ARG A 57 -4.25 10.15 -2.25
CA ARG A 57 -3.05 10.82 -2.77
C ARG A 57 -3.37 11.92 -3.78
N GLU A 58 -4.43 11.76 -4.58
CA GLU A 58 -4.81 12.76 -5.59
C GLU A 58 -5.66 13.91 -5.03
N ILE A 59 -6.30 13.71 -3.87
CA ILE A 59 -7.14 14.74 -3.26
C ILE A 59 -6.25 15.77 -2.55
N GLN A 60 -6.33 17.04 -2.97
CA GLN A 60 -5.71 18.14 -2.25
C GLN A 60 -6.53 18.51 -1.00
N VAL A 61 -5.93 18.31 0.18
CA VAL A 61 -6.58 18.65 1.45
C VAL A 61 -5.82 19.75 2.20
N GLN A 62 -6.54 20.80 2.61
CA GLN A 62 -5.97 21.92 3.36
C GLN A 62 -5.91 21.65 4.87
N HIS A 63 -6.91 20.95 5.41
CA HIS A 63 -7.07 20.76 6.85
C HIS A 63 -6.02 19.79 7.44
N PRO A 64 -5.27 20.17 8.51
CA PRO A 64 -4.20 19.34 9.06
C PRO A 64 -4.63 17.94 9.50
N ALA A 65 -5.77 17.82 10.20
CA ALA A 65 -6.27 16.51 10.65
C ALA A 65 -6.53 15.55 9.48
N ALA A 66 -7.01 16.07 8.35
CA ALA A 66 -7.23 15.26 7.16
C ALA A 66 -5.91 14.88 6.46
N LYS A 67 -4.88 15.74 6.50
CA LYS A 67 -3.52 15.36 6.07
C LYS A 67 -2.97 14.19 6.89
N SER A 68 -3.16 14.22 8.21
CA SER A 68 -2.77 13.10 9.08
C SER A 68 -3.53 11.81 8.75
N MET A 69 -4.80 11.88 8.36
CA MET A 69 -5.52 10.70 7.86
C MET A 69 -4.87 10.14 6.58
N ILE A 70 -4.50 10.99 5.63
CA ILE A 70 -3.81 10.55 4.39
C ILE A 70 -2.47 9.88 4.71
N GLU A 71 -1.71 10.44 5.65
CA GLU A 71 -0.43 9.86 6.10
C GLU A 71 -0.60 8.46 6.71
N ILE A 72 -1.64 8.25 7.54
CA ILE A 72 -1.96 6.93 8.10
C ILE A 72 -2.20 5.90 6.99
N SER A 73 -2.96 6.27 5.95
CA SER A 73 -3.23 5.39 4.80
C SER A 73 -1.94 5.03 4.07
N ARG A 74 -1.03 5.99 3.91
CA ARG A 74 0.27 5.79 3.27
C ARG A 74 1.17 4.86 4.09
N THR A 75 1.25 5.02 5.40
CA THR A 75 2.04 4.11 6.25
C THR A 75 1.49 2.69 6.19
N GLN A 76 0.16 2.52 6.19
CA GLN A 76 -0.47 1.20 6.04
C GLN A 76 -0.15 0.53 4.69
N ASP A 77 -0.19 1.31 3.61
CA ASP A 77 0.21 0.89 2.26
C ASP A 77 1.69 0.48 2.21
N GLU A 78 2.55 1.19 2.93
CA GLU A 78 3.97 0.92 2.95
C GLU A 78 4.34 -0.34 3.77
N GLU A 79 3.65 -0.61 4.87
CA GLU A 79 3.94 -1.75 5.74
C GLU A 79 3.35 -3.08 5.23
N VAL A 80 2.07 -3.09 4.86
CA VAL A 80 1.38 -4.34 4.48
C VAL A 80 0.69 -4.30 3.13
N GLY A 81 0.43 -3.11 2.58
CA GLY A 81 -0.18 -2.94 1.25
C GLY A 81 -1.68 -3.29 1.15
N ASP A 82 -2.33 -3.67 2.25
CA ASP A 82 -3.76 -3.92 2.35
C ASP A 82 -4.38 -3.23 3.58
N GLY A 83 -5.70 -3.04 3.56
CA GLY A 83 -6.44 -2.40 4.65
C GLY A 83 -6.32 -0.87 4.69
N THR A 84 -5.74 -0.24 3.66
CA THR A 84 -5.62 1.23 3.53
C THR A 84 -6.97 1.92 3.71
N THR A 85 -8.01 1.43 3.03
CA THR A 85 -9.39 1.94 3.14
C THR A 85 -9.98 1.69 4.52
N SER A 86 -9.79 0.49 5.08
CA SER A 86 -10.36 0.07 6.36
C SER A 86 -9.85 0.90 7.53
N VAL A 87 -8.55 1.17 7.59
CA VAL A 87 -7.93 1.94 8.68
C VAL A 87 -8.51 3.35 8.76
N ILE A 88 -8.71 3.99 7.61
CA ILE A 88 -9.24 5.35 7.54
C ILE A 88 -10.71 5.41 7.95
N ILE A 89 -11.52 4.44 7.53
CA ILE A 89 -12.93 4.36 7.93
C ILE A 89 -13.04 4.14 9.44
N LEU A 90 -12.26 3.21 9.99
CA LEU A 90 -12.26 2.93 11.44
C LEU A 90 -11.80 4.15 12.25
N ALA A 91 -10.72 4.82 11.82
CA ALA A 91 -10.23 6.03 12.49
C ALA A 91 -11.26 7.17 12.46
N GLY A 92 -11.91 7.41 11.31
CA GLY A 92 -12.96 8.41 11.18
C GLY A 92 -14.17 8.12 12.07
N GLU A 93 -14.61 6.87 12.16
CA GLU A 93 -15.74 6.46 12.98
C GLU A 93 -15.43 6.58 14.49
N MET A 94 -14.25 6.13 14.92
CA MET A 94 -13.81 6.25 16.32
C MET A 94 -13.70 7.70 16.78
N LEU A 95 -13.31 8.61 15.88
CA LEU A 95 -13.31 10.05 16.12
C LEU A 95 -14.73 10.62 16.19
N SER A 96 -15.65 10.17 15.32
CA SER A 96 -17.06 10.58 15.37
C SER A 96 -17.75 10.13 16.66
N VAL A 97 -17.45 8.94 17.17
CA VAL A 97 -17.98 8.46 18.46
C VAL A 97 -17.36 9.24 19.63
N ALA A 98 -16.07 9.58 19.54
CA ALA A 98 -15.39 10.37 20.56
C ALA A 98 -15.99 11.78 20.73
N GLU A 99 -16.55 12.35 19.66
CA GLU A 99 -17.19 13.67 19.69
C GLU A 99 -18.25 13.80 20.78
N HIS A 100 -19.12 12.79 20.92
CA HIS A 100 -20.17 12.78 21.94
C HIS A 100 -19.62 12.86 23.37
N PHE A 101 -18.51 12.16 23.64
CA PHE A 101 -17.87 12.21 24.96
C PHE A 101 -17.19 13.55 25.24
N LEU A 102 -16.69 14.23 24.19
CA LEU A 102 -16.16 15.59 24.32
C LEU A 102 -17.28 16.60 24.62
N GLU A 103 -18.47 16.43 24.02
CA GLU A 103 -19.66 17.23 24.34
C GLU A 103 -20.03 17.11 25.82
N GLN A 104 -19.98 15.89 26.37
CA GLN A 104 -20.19 15.57 27.79
C GLN A 104 -19.08 16.07 28.73
N GLN A 105 -18.14 16.88 28.25
CA GLN A 105 -17.06 17.47 29.07
C GLN A 105 -16.05 16.45 29.62
N MET A 106 -15.94 15.26 29.03
CA MET A 106 -14.84 14.35 29.37
C MET A 106 -13.50 14.87 28.86
N HIS A 107 -12.46 14.74 29.69
CA HIS A 107 -11.11 15.13 29.30
C HIS A 107 -10.56 14.17 28.23
N PRO A 108 -9.98 14.65 27.11
CA PRO A 108 -9.52 13.79 26.01
C PRO A 108 -8.56 12.67 26.44
N THR A 109 -7.72 12.91 27.45
CA THR A 109 -6.81 11.90 28.00
C THR A 109 -7.52 10.65 28.52
N VAL A 110 -8.72 10.79 29.08
CA VAL A 110 -9.53 9.65 29.55
C VAL A 110 -10.01 8.82 28.37
N ILE A 111 -10.49 9.48 27.31
CA ILE A 111 -10.94 8.82 26.06
C ILE A 111 -9.77 8.07 25.41
N ILE A 112 -8.60 8.71 25.28
CA ILE A 112 -7.40 8.08 24.73
C ILE A 112 -6.97 6.88 25.58
N GLY A 113 -7.02 7.00 26.92
CA GLY A 113 -6.72 5.90 27.83
C GLY A 113 -7.69 4.72 27.66
N ALA A 114 -8.98 4.98 27.46
CA ALA A 114 -9.97 3.96 27.19
C ALA A 114 -9.75 3.26 25.83
N TYR A 115 -9.45 4.03 24.77
CA TYR A 115 -9.13 3.46 23.45
C TYR A 115 -7.86 2.60 23.45
N ARG A 116 -6.84 2.98 24.22
CA ARG A 116 -5.64 2.14 24.40
C ARG A 116 -5.97 0.81 25.09
N LYS A 117 -6.76 0.84 26.17
CA LYS A 117 -7.20 -0.40 26.84
C LYS A 117 -8.02 -1.29 25.90
N ALA A 118 -8.95 -0.71 25.15
CA ALA A 118 -9.75 -1.46 24.17
C ALA A 118 -8.88 -2.08 23.07
N LEU A 119 -7.81 -1.39 22.63
CA LEU A 119 -6.85 -1.93 21.67
C LEU A 119 -6.13 -3.17 22.20
N ASP A 120 -5.65 -3.14 23.44
CA ASP A 120 -4.95 -4.27 24.07
C ASP A 120 -5.88 -5.51 24.19
N ASP A 121 -7.15 -5.28 24.56
CA ASP A 121 -8.17 -6.33 24.62
C ASP A 121 -8.49 -6.90 23.23
N MET A 122 -8.65 -6.04 22.22
CA MET A 122 -8.91 -6.46 20.83
C MET A 122 -7.76 -7.32 20.29
N ILE A 123 -6.51 -6.93 20.50
CA ILE A 123 -5.34 -7.72 20.07
C ILE A 123 -5.34 -9.09 20.75
N SER A 124 -5.67 -9.14 22.04
CA SER A 124 -5.73 -10.38 22.81
C SER A 124 -6.82 -11.32 22.30
N ILE A 125 -7.97 -10.79 21.89
CA ILE A 125 -9.07 -11.57 21.31
C ILE A 125 -8.74 -12.04 19.90
N LEU A 126 -8.17 -11.18 19.05
CA LEU A 126 -7.79 -11.53 17.67
C LEU A 126 -6.78 -12.68 17.63
N LYS A 127 -5.83 -12.71 18.57
CA LYS A 127 -4.89 -13.84 18.72
C LYS A 127 -5.57 -15.17 19.06
N LYS A 128 -6.71 -15.16 19.75
CA LYS A 128 -7.48 -16.37 20.10
C LYS A 128 -8.32 -16.89 18.93
N ILE A 129 -8.80 -15.98 18.07
CA ILE A 129 -9.63 -16.31 16.90
C ILE A 129 -8.75 -16.68 15.69
N GLY A 130 -7.53 -16.14 15.62
CA GLY A 130 -6.57 -16.41 14.55
C GLY A 130 -6.28 -17.89 14.42
N THR A 131 -6.50 -18.44 13.24
CA THR A 131 -6.18 -19.85 12.92
C THR A 131 -4.82 -19.90 12.22
N PRO A 132 -3.88 -20.73 12.70
CA PRO A 132 -2.59 -20.86 12.03
C PRO A 132 -2.77 -21.52 10.66
N VAL A 133 -2.04 -21.01 9.68
CA VAL A 133 -2.05 -21.47 8.30
C VAL A 133 -0.68 -22.05 7.97
N ASP A 134 -0.65 -23.19 7.27
CA ASP A 134 0.60 -23.72 6.74
C ASP A 134 1.02 -22.97 5.47
N VAL A 135 2.15 -22.28 5.55
CA VAL A 135 2.72 -21.44 4.48
C VAL A 135 3.26 -22.29 3.32
N ASN A 136 3.62 -23.55 3.57
CA ASN A 136 4.16 -24.43 2.54
C ASN A 136 3.05 -24.95 1.61
N ASN A 137 1.82 -25.03 2.12
CA ASN A 137 0.67 -25.49 1.34
C ASN A 137 0.24 -24.45 0.30
N LYS A 138 0.61 -24.71 -0.96
CA LYS A 138 0.30 -23.83 -2.10
C LYS A 138 -1.21 -23.60 -2.28
N GLU A 139 -2.04 -24.62 -2.10
CA GLU A 139 -3.50 -24.48 -2.29
C GLU A 139 -4.13 -23.59 -1.23
N MET A 140 -3.70 -23.72 0.03
CA MET A 140 -4.20 -22.91 1.13
C MET A 140 -3.79 -21.44 0.96
N MET A 141 -2.53 -21.19 0.57
CA MET A 141 -2.04 -19.85 0.27
C MET A 141 -2.77 -19.20 -0.91
N LEU A 142 -3.02 -19.95 -1.99
CA LEU A 142 -3.79 -19.44 -3.14
C LEU A 142 -5.21 -19.03 -2.73
N LYS A 143 -5.89 -19.80 -1.88
CA LYS A 143 -7.22 -19.43 -1.36
C LYS A 143 -7.19 -18.11 -0.59
N ILE A 144 -6.17 -17.91 0.23
CA ILE A 144 -6.01 -16.69 1.04
C ILE A 144 -5.73 -15.47 0.16
N ILE A 145 -4.79 -15.59 -0.78
CA ILE A 145 -4.45 -14.51 -1.73
C ILE A 145 -5.68 -14.15 -2.58
N LYS A 146 -6.43 -15.16 -3.02
CA LYS A 146 -7.66 -14.96 -3.81
C LYS A 146 -8.72 -14.17 -3.04
N SER A 147 -8.86 -14.40 -1.73
CA SER A 147 -9.77 -13.62 -0.88
C SER A 147 -9.42 -12.12 -0.86
N ALA A 148 -8.14 -11.77 -0.84
CA ALA A 148 -7.70 -10.37 -0.88
C ALA A 148 -7.92 -9.74 -2.28
N ILE A 149 -7.55 -10.46 -3.34
CA ILE A 149 -7.64 -9.95 -4.73
C ILE A 149 -9.09 -9.82 -5.21
N ASN A 150 -10.01 -10.68 -4.77
CA ASN A 150 -11.41 -10.70 -5.20
C ASN A 150 -12.19 -9.41 -4.90
N THR A 151 -11.70 -8.56 -4.01
CA THR A 151 -12.30 -7.25 -3.73
C THR A 151 -12.05 -6.21 -4.84
N LYS A 152 -11.18 -6.54 -5.81
CA LYS A 152 -10.79 -5.67 -6.93
C LYS A 152 -11.29 -6.26 -8.27
N ALA A 153 -11.28 -5.44 -9.32
CA ALA A 153 -11.86 -5.74 -10.64
C ALA A 153 -11.22 -6.93 -11.42
N ILE A 154 -10.28 -7.66 -10.81
CA ILE A 154 -9.50 -8.74 -11.43
C ILE A 154 -10.10 -10.11 -11.06
N SER A 155 -11.43 -10.26 -11.05
CA SER A 155 -12.02 -11.58 -10.75
C SER A 155 -11.70 -12.62 -11.83
N ARG A 156 -11.70 -12.22 -13.10
CA ARG A 156 -11.39 -13.10 -14.25
C ARG A 156 -9.95 -13.59 -14.29
N TRP A 157 -9.00 -12.74 -13.93
CA TRP A 157 -7.57 -13.07 -13.95
C TRP A 157 -7.00 -13.33 -12.54
N SER A 158 -7.90 -13.50 -11.55
CA SER A 158 -7.53 -13.67 -10.15
C SER A 158 -6.59 -14.86 -9.96
N ASP A 159 -6.86 -15.98 -10.63
CA ASP A 159 -6.05 -17.20 -10.52
C ASP A 159 -4.63 -17.00 -11.06
N LEU A 160 -4.50 -16.35 -12.22
CA LEU A 160 -3.19 -16.00 -12.79
C LEU A 160 -2.44 -15.05 -11.85
N ALA A 161 -3.08 -13.98 -11.38
CA ALA A 161 -2.48 -13.03 -10.46
C ALA A 161 -2.04 -13.67 -9.13
N CYS A 162 -2.86 -14.58 -8.57
CA CYS A 162 -2.52 -15.33 -7.36
C CYS A 162 -1.29 -16.22 -7.58
N SER A 163 -1.22 -16.90 -8.73
CA SER A 163 -0.08 -17.76 -9.07
C SER A 163 1.22 -16.96 -9.23
N ILE A 164 1.17 -15.83 -9.94
CA ILE A 164 2.29 -14.91 -10.14
C ILE A 164 2.76 -14.35 -8.79
N ALA A 165 1.83 -13.87 -7.96
CA ALA A 165 2.15 -13.30 -6.65
C ALA A 165 2.84 -14.32 -5.74
N LEU A 166 2.32 -15.56 -5.67
CA LEU A 166 2.90 -16.61 -4.83
C LEU A 166 4.29 -17.04 -5.33
N ASP A 167 4.44 -17.22 -6.64
CA ASP A 167 5.72 -17.63 -7.24
C ASP A 167 6.77 -16.50 -7.12
N ALA A 168 6.36 -15.23 -7.22
CA ALA A 168 7.23 -14.07 -6.99
C ALA A 168 7.71 -14.01 -5.53
N VAL A 169 6.80 -14.12 -4.56
CA VAL A 169 7.14 -14.10 -3.12
C VAL A 169 8.11 -15.24 -2.76
N ARG A 170 7.87 -16.45 -3.27
CA ARG A 170 8.78 -17.60 -3.08
C ARG A 170 10.15 -17.42 -3.74
N THR A 171 10.24 -16.59 -4.78
CA THR A 171 11.52 -16.32 -5.47
C THR A 171 12.36 -15.29 -4.72
N VAL A 172 11.73 -14.34 -4.02
CA VAL A 172 12.42 -13.29 -3.25
C VAL A 172 12.57 -13.61 -1.77
N GLU A 173 12.01 -14.72 -1.30
CA GLU A 173 12.19 -15.22 0.05
C GLU A 173 13.66 -15.55 0.32
N PHE A 174 14.23 -14.95 1.36
CA PHE A 174 15.58 -15.28 1.83
C PHE A 174 15.52 -15.68 3.31
N GLU A 175 16.34 -16.68 3.66
CA GLU A 175 16.51 -17.10 5.05
C GLU A 175 17.75 -16.42 5.63
N GLU A 176 17.53 -15.51 6.57
CA GLU A 176 18.59 -14.87 7.34
C GLU A 176 18.41 -15.23 8.82
N ASN A 177 19.43 -15.81 9.43
CA ASN A 177 19.43 -16.20 10.85
C ASN A 177 18.24 -17.09 11.28
N GLY A 178 17.76 -17.97 10.39
CA GLY A 178 16.64 -18.87 10.66
C GLY A 178 15.26 -18.20 10.62
N ARG A 179 15.17 -16.93 10.21
CA ARG A 179 13.91 -16.26 9.88
C ARG A 179 13.80 -16.08 8.37
N LYS A 180 12.62 -16.38 7.85
CA LYS A 180 12.24 -16.08 6.47
C LYS A 180 11.86 -14.61 6.40
N GLU A 181 12.69 -13.81 5.75
CA GLU A 181 12.39 -12.42 5.47
C GLU A 181 12.05 -12.25 3.98
N ILE A 182 11.12 -11.34 3.71
CA ILE A 182 10.58 -11.11 2.37
C ILE A 182 10.56 -9.60 2.14
N ASP A 183 11.53 -9.07 1.40
CA ASP A 183 11.53 -7.67 0.97
C ASP A 183 11.04 -7.56 -0.48
N ILE A 184 9.73 -7.43 -0.63
CA ILE A 184 9.05 -7.34 -1.93
C ILE A 184 9.47 -6.05 -2.65
N LYS A 185 9.63 -4.93 -1.93
CA LYS A 185 9.84 -3.62 -2.54
C LYS A 185 11.19 -3.50 -3.23
N LYS A 186 12.24 -4.09 -2.66
CA LYS A 186 13.59 -4.04 -3.26
C LYS A 186 13.81 -5.13 -4.31
N TYR A 187 13.30 -6.33 -4.08
CA TYR A 187 13.64 -7.50 -4.89
C TYR A 187 12.58 -7.92 -5.90
N ALA A 188 11.31 -7.54 -5.74
CA ALA A 188 10.25 -7.81 -6.70
C ALA A 188 9.84 -6.53 -7.45
N LYS A 189 10.25 -6.43 -8.71
CA LYS A 189 9.87 -5.32 -9.60
C LYS A 189 8.78 -5.76 -10.58
N VAL A 190 7.70 -4.99 -10.68
CA VAL A 190 6.63 -5.20 -11.65
C VAL A 190 6.87 -4.28 -12.85
N GLU A 191 7.10 -4.86 -14.01
CA GLU A 191 7.29 -4.13 -15.27
C GLU A 191 6.06 -4.36 -16.18
N LYS A 192 5.47 -3.28 -16.71
CA LYS A 192 4.33 -3.36 -17.62
C LYS A 192 4.83 -3.21 -19.06
N ILE A 193 4.77 -4.29 -19.83
CA ILE A 193 5.16 -4.29 -21.25
C ILE A 193 3.90 -4.11 -22.10
N PRO A 194 3.83 -3.11 -22.99
CA PRO A 194 2.69 -2.94 -23.87
C PRO A 194 2.62 -4.06 -24.92
N GLY A 195 1.41 -4.55 -25.18
CA GLY A 195 1.15 -5.66 -26.11
C GLY A 195 0.97 -7.02 -25.40
N GLY A 196 0.81 -8.08 -26.19
CA GLY A 196 0.56 -9.43 -25.69
C GLY A 196 -0.85 -9.64 -25.13
N PHE A 197 -1.11 -10.86 -24.67
CA PHE A 197 -2.30 -11.22 -23.90
C PHE A 197 -1.97 -11.24 -22.41
N SER A 198 -2.98 -11.06 -21.55
CA SER A 198 -2.78 -11.13 -20.09
C SER A 198 -2.15 -12.45 -19.64
N GLU A 199 -2.43 -13.54 -20.37
CA GLU A 199 -1.93 -14.89 -20.14
C GLU A 199 -0.42 -15.04 -20.40
N ASP A 200 0.16 -14.13 -21.21
CA ASP A 200 1.60 -14.11 -21.47
C ASP A 200 2.41 -13.55 -20.29
N SER A 201 1.72 -13.00 -19.28
CA SER A 201 2.35 -12.48 -18.07
C SER A 201 2.93 -13.62 -17.24
N CYS A 202 4.23 -13.57 -16.99
CA CYS A 202 4.95 -14.59 -16.23
C CYS A 202 5.93 -13.99 -15.22
N VAL A 203 6.29 -14.78 -14.21
CA VAL A 203 7.34 -14.43 -13.25
C VAL A 203 8.70 -14.74 -13.87
N LEU A 204 9.46 -13.70 -14.17
CA LEU A 204 10.86 -13.84 -14.59
C LEU A 204 11.74 -14.05 -13.34
N ARG A 205 12.39 -15.22 -13.24
CA ARG A 205 13.39 -15.49 -12.19
C ARG A 205 14.72 -14.84 -12.54
N GLY A 206 14.81 -13.53 -12.32
CA GLY A 206 15.98 -12.73 -12.64
C GLY A 206 15.61 -11.26 -12.78
N ILE A 207 16.51 -10.49 -13.38
CA ILE A 207 16.32 -9.05 -13.59
C ILE A 207 16.10 -8.80 -15.08
N MET A 208 15.06 -8.04 -15.41
CA MET A 208 14.87 -7.48 -16.74
C MET A 208 15.50 -6.09 -16.78
N VAL A 209 16.39 -5.87 -17.74
CA VAL A 209 16.99 -4.55 -18.01
C VAL A 209 16.54 -4.10 -19.39
N ASN A 210 15.76 -3.02 -19.45
CA ASN A 210 15.34 -2.44 -20.72
C ASN A 210 16.46 -1.54 -21.30
N LYS A 211 17.60 -2.15 -21.63
CA LYS A 211 18.73 -1.53 -22.32
C LYS A 211 19.29 -2.52 -23.34
N ASP A 212 19.61 -2.03 -24.54
CA ASP A 212 20.25 -2.82 -25.58
C ASP A 212 21.79 -2.78 -25.45
N VAL A 213 22.48 -3.64 -26.18
CA VAL A 213 23.94 -3.64 -26.30
C VAL A 213 24.43 -2.33 -26.91
N THR A 214 25.57 -1.82 -26.44
CA THR A 214 26.10 -0.52 -26.87
C THR A 214 26.65 -0.54 -28.30
N HIS A 215 27.20 -1.66 -28.76
CA HIS A 215 27.70 -1.82 -30.12
C HIS A 215 27.08 -3.05 -30.80
N PRO A 216 26.62 -2.94 -32.06
CA PRO A 216 26.01 -4.07 -32.80
C PRO A 216 26.87 -5.33 -32.96
N ARG A 217 28.21 -5.24 -32.79
CA ARG A 217 29.14 -6.38 -32.87
C ARG A 217 29.28 -7.12 -31.54
N MET A 218 28.74 -6.57 -30.45
CA MET A 218 28.73 -7.25 -29.16
C MET A 218 27.83 -8.49 -29.23
N ARG A 219 28.24 -9.54 -28.52
CA ARG A 219 27.49 -10.80 -28.49
C ARG A 219 26.15 -10.56 -27.78
N ARG A 220 25.04 -10.88 -28.46
CA ARG A 220 23.69 -10.73 -27.91
C ARG A 220 23.33 -11.78 -26.84
N LEU A 221 23.92 -12.97 -26.92
CA LEU A 221 23.66 -14.05 -25.98
C LEU A 221 24.98 -14.57 -25.40
N ILE A 222 25.09 -14.55 -24.07
CA ILE A 222 26.20 -15.12 -23.32
C ILE A 222 25.59 -16.10 -22.30
N LYS A 223 25.94 -17.39 -22.40
CA LYS A 223 25.56 -18.39 -21.39
C LYS A 223 26.46 -18.20 -20.16
N ASN A 224 25.87 -18.14 -18.96
CA ASN A 224 26.56 -17.90 -17.69
C ASN A 224 27.47 -16.66 -17.70
N PRO A 225 26.91 -15.45 -17.90
CA PRO A 225 27.68 -14.22 -17.95
C PRO A 225 28.28 -13.89 -16.58
N ARG A 226 29.50 -13.33 -16.58
CA ARG A 226 30.08 -12.69 -15.39
C ARG A 226 29.68 -11.23 -15.38
N ILE A 227 28.93 -10.84 -14.36
CA ILE A 227 28.37 -9.48 -14.24
C ILE A 227 29.31 -8.64 -13.37
N VAL A 228 29.65 -7.44 -13.84
CA VAL A 228 30.42 -6.45 -13.10
C VAL A 228 29.56 -5.19 -12.97
N LEU A 229 29.39 -4.70 -11.75
CA LEU A 229 28.73 -3.43 -11.46
C LEU A 229 29.82 -2.40 -11.20
N LEU A 230 29.82 -1.33 -12.00
CA LEU A 230 30.75 -0.22 -11.87
C LEU A 230 29.94 1.06 -11.61
N ASP A 231 30.33 1.80 -10.57
CA ASP A 231 29.76 3.11 -10.24
C ASP A 231 30.57 4.27 -10.85
N CYS A 232 31.30 3.99 -11.94
CA CYS A 232 32.13 4.96 -12.63
C CYS A 232 31.81 5.01 -14.13
N SER A 233 31.99 6.18 -14.74
CA SER A 233 31.86 6.33 -16.19
C SER A 233 33.04 5.67 -16.91
N LEU A 234 32.74 4.96 -18.00
CA LEU A 234 33.72 4.38 -18.90
C LEU A 234 34.01 5.36 -20.03
N GLU A 235 34.75 6.42 -19.70
CA GLU A 235 35.16 7.45 -20.63
C GLU A 235 36.68 7.62 -20.63
N TYR A 236 37.22 8.10 -21.75
CA TYR A 236 38.62 8.45 -21.81
C TYR A 236 38.88 9.72 -21.00
N LYS A 237 39.42 9.58 -19.79
CA LYS A 237 39.87 10.71 -18.98
C LYS A 237 41.23 11.18 -19.48
N LYS A 238 41.30 12.37 -20.08
CA LYS A 238 42.57 13.10 -20.19
C LYS A 238 42.91 13.60 -18.80
N GLY A 239 44.13 13.33 -18.33
CA GLY A 239 44.59 13.83 -17.04
C GLY A 239 44.47 15.36 -17.02
N GLU A 240 43.79 15.90 -16.02
CA GLU A 240 43.87 17.32 -15.70
C GLU A 240 45.32 17.60 -15.27
N SER A 241 45.98 18.51 -16.00
CA SER A 241 47.32 19.01 -15.65
C SER A 241 47.24 20.02 -14.53
#